data_AF-A0A947W8P6-F1
#
_entry.id   AF-A0A947W8P6-F1
#
_cell.length_a   1.000
_cell.length_b   1.000
_cell.length_c   1.000
_cell.angle_alpha   90.00
_cell.angle_beta   90.00
_cell.angle_gamma   90.00
#
_symmetry.space_group_name_H-M   'P 1'
#
loop_
_entity.id
_entity.type
_entity.pdbx_description
1 polymer ?
#
loop_
_entity_poly.entity_id
_entity_poly.type
_entity_poly.pdbx_seq_one_letter_code
_entity_poly.pdbx_strand_id
1 'polypeptide(L)'
;MLDLLIHILDFIILWMIVFSILVLLKRTRATQMLIGIVLFLLLFAAAVILPLPSLSFIFSKLVTIIAVAILIIFQPEIRRLFERAGHRGWFLPFVGSANKEDIERIIEVLVKASERFARNRIGAIIVWEQDTGLNDYLDTGLEMSVELSIDFLETIFFP
;
A
#
# COMPACT_ATOMS: atom_id res chain seq x y z
N MET A 1 -26.82 -13.52 42.75
CA MET A 1 -25.64 -14.39 43.03
C MET A 1 -24.90 -14.75 41.73
N LEU A 2 -25.63 -15.13 40.66
CA LEU A 2 -25.05 -15.43 39.35
C LEU A 2 -24.36 -14.22 38.70
N ASP A 3 -24.96 -13.03 38.77
CA ASP A 3 -24.38 -11.81 38.16
C ASP A 3 -23.07 -11.39 38.83
N LEU A 4 -22.98 -11.55 40.15
CA LEU A 4 -21.75 -11.29 40.90
C LEU A 4 -20.62 -12.24 40.42
N LEU A 5 -20.93 -13.51 40.17
CA LEU A 5 -19.98 -14.48 39.64
C LEU A 5 -19.51 -14.08 38.23
N ILE A 6 -20.42 -13.63 37.37
CA ILE A 6 -20.11 -13.17 36.02
C ILE A 6 -19.22 -11.92 36.06
N HIS A 7 -19.50 -10.96 36.95
CA HIS A 7 -18.68 -9.76 37.10
C HIS A 7 -17.27 -10.04 37.66
N ILE A 8 -17.15 -10.95 38.62
CA ILE A 8 -15.86 -11.38 39.15
C ILE A 8 -15.06 -12.10 38.05
N LEU A 9 -15.72 -12.95 37.28
CA LEU A 9 -15.10 -13.67 36.17
C LEU A 9 -14.66 -12.69 35.05
N ASP A 10 -15.49 -11.71 34.71
CA ASP A 10 -15.17 -10.63 33.76
C ASP A 10 -13.94 -9.85 34.20
N PHE A 11 -13.86 -9.48 35.49
CA PHE A 11 -12.72 -8.76 36.03
C PHE A 11 -11.42 -9.58 35.99
N ILE A 12 -11.47 -10.87 36.36
CA ILE A 12 -10.30 -11.75 36.33
C ILE A 12 -9.80 -11.96 34.89
N ILE A 13 -10.73 -12.20 33.95
CA ILE A 13 -10.41 -12.34 32.54
C ILE A 13 -9.79 -11.05 32.02
N LEU A 14 -10.40 -9.89 32.29
CA LEU A 14 -9.86 -8.59 31.88
C LEU A 14 -8.46 -8.34 32.45
N TRP A 15 -8.24 -8.63 33.72
CA TRP A 15 -6.94 -8.49 34.37
C TRP A 15 -5.87 -9.39 33.72
N MET A 16 -6.19 -10.65 33.46
CA MET A 16 -5.30 -11.59 32.76
C MET A 16 -4.90 -11.08 31.36
N ILE A 17 -5.83 -10.45 30.64
CA ILE A 17 -5.57 -9.87 29.31
C ILE A 17 -4.57 -8.74 29.41
N VAL A 18 -4.86 -7.75 30.27
CA VAL A 18 -4.02 -6.57 30.44
C VAL A 18 -2.62 -6.99 30.88
N PHE A 19 -2.53 -7.93 31.83
CA PHE A 19 -1.25 -8.46 32.28
C PHE A 19 -0.50 -9.18 31.15
N SER A 20 -1.20 -10.01 30.35
CA SER A 20 -0.59 -10.72 29.22
C SER A 20 -0.05 -9.75 28.16
N ILE A 21 -0.77 -8.68 27.84
CA ILE A 21 -0.33 -7.63 26.91
C ILE A 21 0.94 -6.95 27.46
N LEU A 22 0.98 -6.63 28.75
CA LEU A 22 2.16 -6.03 29.38
C LEU A 22 3.39 -6.95 29.35
N VAL A 23 3.21 -8.26 29.53
CA VAL A 23 4.28 -9.25 29.44
C VAL A 23 4.72 -9.46 27.99
N LEU A 24 3.77 -9.46 27.05
CA LEU A 24 4.02 -9.55 25.61
C LEU A 24 4.99 -8.46 25.15
N LEU A 25 4.80 -7.22 25.59
CA LEU A 25 5.68 -6.08 25.25
C LEU A 25 7.17 -6.30 25.56
N LYS A 26 7.54 -7.27 26.41
CA LYS A 26 8.94 -7.59 26.77
C LYS A 26 9.63 -8.65 25.90
N ARG A 27 8.93 -9.32 24.98
CA ARG A 27 9.48 -10.42 24.15
C ARG A 27 9.91 -9.96 22.74
N THR A 28 10.45 -10.87 21.94
CA THR A 28 10.89 -10.63 20.56
C THR A 28 9.70 -10.51 19.60
N ARG A 29 9.84 -9.71 18.52
CA ARG A 29 8.74 -9.36 17.60
C ARG A 29 7.95 -10.55 17.03
N ALA A 30 8.65 -11.64 16.65
CA ALA A 30 8.00 -12.81 16.06
C ALA A 30 7.18 -13.62 17.10
N THR A 31 7.74 -13.85 18.29
CA THR A 31 7.03 -14.55 19.37
C THR A 31 5.87 -13.72 19.91
N GLN A 32 6.00 -12.39 19.91
CA GLN A 32 4.93 -11.46 20.26
C GLN A 32 3.72 -11.57 19.34
N MET A 33 3.94 -11.60 18.02
CA MET A 33 2.85 -11.72 17.04
C MET A 33 2.06 -13.01 17.23
N LEU A 34 2.75 -14.15 17.39
CA LEU A 34 2.09 -15.45 17.53
C LEU A 34 1.28 -15.57 18.83
N ILE A 35 1.86 -15.15 19.96
CA ILE A 35 1.14 -15.13 21.25
C ILE A 35 -0.03 -14.14 21.19
N GLY A 36 0.15 -12.99 20.54
CA GLY A 36 -0.91 -11.99 20.36
C GLY A 36 -2.10 -12.52 19.57
N ILE A 37 -1.86 -13.25 18.47
CA ILE A 37 -2.92 -13.88 17.66
C ILE A 37 -3.67 -14.95 18.46
N VAL A 38 -2.95 -15.84 19.16
CA VAL A 38 -3.55 -16.89 19.98
C VAL A 38 -4.39 -16.30 21.11
N LEU A 39 -3.87 -15.28 21.80
CA LEU A 39 -4.59 -14.58 22.86
C LEU A 39 -5.84 -13.89 22.31
N PHE A 40 -5.74 -13.20 21.17
CA PHE A 40 -6.88 -12.55 20.52
C PHE A 40 -8.00 -13.54 20.19
N LEU A 41 -7.66 -14.71 19.61
CA LEU A 41 -8.63 -15.76 19.28
C LEU A 41 -9.32 -16.33 20.52
N LEU A 42 -8.57 -16.60 21.60
CA LEU A 42 -9.13 -17.08 22.87
C LEU A 42 -10.10 -16.06 23.47
N LEU A 43 -9.78 -14.77 23.37
CA LEU A 43 -10.63 -13.70 23.88
C LEU A 43 -11.88 -13.48 23.05
N PHE A 44 -11.75 -13.57 21.73
CA PHE A 44 -12.90 -13.53 20.85
C PHE A 44 -13.86 -14.69 21.15
N ALA A 45 -13.34 -15.91 21.32
CA ALA A 45 -14.15 -17.07 21.70
C ALA A 45 -14.81 -16.90 23.08
N ALA A 46 -14.07 -16.41 24.08
CA ALA A 46 -14.61 -16.14 25.42
C ALA A 46 -15.70 -15.05 25.39
N ALA A 47 -15.53 -13.98 24.61
CA ALA A 47 -16.49 -12.89 24.49
C ALA A 47 -17.78 -13.31 23.77
N VAL A 48 -17.72 -14.28 22.85
CA VAL A 48 -18.91 -14.80 22.16
C VAL A 48 -19.70 -15.77 23.04
N ILE A 49 -19.00 -16.57 23.86
CA ILE A 49 -19.61 -17.63 24.67
C ILE A 49 -20.07 -17.11 26.04
N LEU A 50 -19.38 -16.12 26.63
CA LEU A 50 -19.73 -15.56 27.93
C LEU A 50 -20.28 -14.13 27.78
N PRO A 51 -21.40 -13.78 28.44
CA PRO A 51 -21.95 -12.42 28.44
C PRO A 51 -21.12 -11.51 29.37
N LEU A 52 -19.89 -11.17 28.96
CA LEU A 52 -18.93 -10.34 29.71
C LEU A 52 -19.09 -8.85 29.35
N PRO A 53 -19.73 -8.01 30.19
CA PRO A 53 -20.10 -6.66 29.79
C PRO A 53 -18.90 -5.72 29.62
N SER A 54 -17.87 -5.84 30.46
CA SER A 54 -16.70 -4.96 30.42
C SER A 54 -15.84 -5.24 29.21
N LEU A 55 -15.61 -6.52 28.92
CA LEU A 55 -14.89 -6.95 27.73
C LEU A 55 -15.62 -6.51 26.44
N SER A 56 -16.94 -6.72 26.38
CA SER A 56 -17.77 -6.28 25.25
C SER A 56 -17.72 -4.76 25.04
N PHE A 57 -17.76 -3.98 26.11
CA PHE A 57 -17.62 -2.52 26.05
C PHE A 57 -16.27 -2.12 25.42
N ILE A 58 -15.17 -2.70 25.88
CA ILE A 58 -13.82 -2.38 25.35
C ILE A 58 -13.70 -2.79 23.87
N PHE A 59 -14.17 -3.99 23.52
CA PHE A 59 -14.14 -4.47 22.13
C PHE A 59 -14.96 -3.57 21.21
N SER A 60 -16.14 -3.10 21.62
CA SER A 60 -16.96 -2.19 20.80
C SER A 60 -16.25 -0.86 20.49
N LYS A 61 -15.52 -0.31 21.47
CA LYS A 61 -14.71 0.90 21.30
C LYS A 61 -13.50 0.64 20.40
N LEU A 62 -12.80 -0.48 20.61
CA LEU A 62 -11.66 -0.86 19.78
C LEU A 62 -12.05 -1.05 18.32
N VAL A 63 -13.15 -1.77 18.03
CA VAL A 63 -13.64 -1.96 16.66
C VAL A 63 -13.93 -0.62 15.99
N THR A 64 -14.53 0.32 16.71
CA THR A 64 -14.81 1.67 16.19
C THR A 64 -13.51 2.41 15.83
N ILE A 65 -12.53 2.42 16.75
CA ILE A 65 -11.24 3.07 16.52
C ILE A 65 -10.49 2.41 15.36
N ILE A 66 -10.46 1.08 15.29
CA ILE A 66 -9.80 0.32 14.23
C ILE A 66 -10.48 0.59 12.88
N ALA A 67 -11.81 0.60 12.81
CA ALA A 67 -12.53 0.90 11.58
C ALA A 67 -12.21 2.30 11.05
N VAL A 68 -12.17 3.31 11.93
CA VAL A 68 -11.77 4.67 11.57
C VAL A 68 -10.31 4.73 11.15
N ALA A 69 -9.41 4.07 11.88
CA ALA A 69 -7.99 4.02 11.54
C ALA A 69 -7.76 3.36 10.17
N ILE A 70 -8.44 2.25 9.88
CA ILE A 70 -8.43 1.61 8.57
C ILE A 70 -8.92 2.60 7.51
N LEU A 71 -10.06 3.26 7.73
CA LEU A 71 -10.59 4.23 6.77
C LEU A 71 -9.58 5.35 6.46
N ILE A 72 -8.88 5.88 7.47
CA ILE A 72 -7.87 6.93 7.30
C ILE A 72 -6.62 6.39 6.59
N ILE A 73 -6.10 5.23 7.00
CA ILE A 73 -4.91 4.62 6.42
C ILE A 73 -5.14 4.25 4.95
N PHE A 74 -6.33 3.70 4.64
CA PHE A 74 -6.72 3.29 3.31
C PHE A 74 -7.43 4.39 2.51
N GLN A 75 -7.54 5.60 3.05
CA GLN A 75 -8.05 6.76 2.32
C GLN A 75 -7.28 7.01 1.01
N PRO A 76 -5.94 6.91 0.95
CA PRO A 76 -5.17 7.10 -0.29
C PRO A 76 -5.54 6.08 -1.38
N GLU A 77 -5.75 4.81 -1.03
CA GLU A 77 -6.13 3.75 -1.96
C GLU A 77 -7.53 3.99 -2.53
N ILE A 78 -8.49 4.35 -1.67
CA ILE A 78 -9.86 4.69 -2.11
C ILE A 78 -9.81 5.87 -3.07
N ARG A 79 -9.04 6.92 -2.75
CA ARG A 79 -8.83 8.06 -3.62
C ARG A 79 -8.25 7.66 -4.98
N ARG A 80 -7.20 6.84 -5.00
CA ARG A 80 -6.59 6.31 -6.25
C ARG A 80 -7.57 5.48 -7.08
N LEU A 81 -8.45 4.72 -6.45
CA LEU A 81 -9.49 3.96 -7.15
C LEU A 81 -10.51 4.89 -7.81
N PHE A 82 -10.93 5.95 -7.13
CA PHE A 82 -11.80 6.98 -7.72
C PHE A 82 -11.10 7.78 -8.81
N GLU A 83 -9.82 8.07 -8.65
CA GLU A 83 -9.00 8.67 -9.69
C GLU A 83 -8.99 7.76 -10.92
N ARG A 84 -8.73 6.46 -10.78
CA ARG A 84 -8.78 5.50 -11.90
C ARG A 84 -10.17 5.33 -12.50
N ALA A 85 -11.23 5.33 -11.68
CA ALA A 85 -12.61 5.20 -12.15
C ALA A 85 -13.14 6.48 -12.82
N GLY A 86 -12.64 7.65 -12.40
CA GLY A 86 -12.96 8.97 -12.96
C GLY A 86 -12.03 9.42 -14.08
N HIS A 87 -10.89 8.75 -14.26
CA HIS A 87 -10.05 8.94 -15.43
C HIS A 87 -10.84 8.54 -16.66
N ARG A 88 -11.22 9.60 -17.39
CA ARG A 88 -11.76 9.64 -18.74
C ARG A 88 -10.79 9.05 -19.79
N GLY A 89 -9.97 8.07 -19.43
CA GLY A 89 -9.07 7.33 -20.33
C GLY A 89 -9.81 6.33 -21.22
N TRP A 90 -11.06 5.97 -20.89
CA TRP A 90 -11.88 5.11 -21.76
C TRP A 90 -12.55 5.89 -22.93
N PHE A 91 -12.61 7.23 -22.87
CA PHE A 91 -13.36 8.05 -23.83
C PHE A 91 -12.52 9.06 -24.61
N LEU A 92 -11.20 9.06 -24.45
CA LEU A 92 -10.36 9.74 -25.43
C LEU A 92 -10.13 8.74 -26.58
N PRO A 93 -10.67 9.00 -27.78
CA PRO A 93 -10.19 8.28 -28.93
C PRO A 93 -8.72 8.62 -29.02
N PHE A 94 -7.87 7.61 -28.77
CA PHE A 94 -6.56 7.43 -29.37
C PHE A 94 -6.13 8.69 -30.15
N VAL A 95 -5.46 9.60 -29.46
CA VAL A 95 -4.89 10.80 -30.09
C VAL A 95 -3.85 10.27 -31.06
N GLY A 96 -4.26 10.19 -32.33
CA GLY A 96 -3.47 9.71 -33.44
C GLY A 96 -3.24 8.20 -33.39
N SER A 97 -3.56 7.54 -34.49
CA SER A 97 -2.67 6.47 -34.94
C SER A 97 -1.28 7.07 -35.04
N ALA A 98 -0.48 6.93 -33.97
CA ALA A 98 0.96 7.04 -34.06
C ALA A 98 1.32 6.24 -35.30
N ASN A 99 1.87 6.92 -36.30
CA ASN A 99 2.13 6.28 -37.57
C ASN A 99 3.04 5.09 -37.24
N LYS A 100 2.83 3.92 -37.84
CA LYS A 100 3.67 2.75 -37.51
C LYS A 100 5.15 3.08 -37.67
N GLU A 101 5.45 3.97 -38.61
CA GLU A 101 6.75 4.56 -38.90
C GLU A 101 7.32 5.37 -37.72
N ASP A 102 6.50 6.13 -36.98
CA ASP A 102 6.95 6.89 -35.80
C ASP A 102 7.32 5.94 -34.65
N ILE A 103 6.52 4.90 -34.43
CA ILE A 103 6.79 3.87 -33.42
C ILE A 103 8.09 3.14 -33.76
N GLU A 104 8.26 2.73 -35.02
CA GLU A 104 9.45 2.02 -35.49
C GLU A 104 10.72 2.88 -35.34
N ARG A 105 10.63 4.18 -35.67
CA ARG A 105 11.71 5.15 -35.46
C ARG A 105 12.08 5.29 -33.98
N ILE A 106 11.10 5.37 -33.09
CA ILE A 106 11.33 5.46 -31.64
C ILE A 106 12.03 4.20 -31.12
N ILE A 107 11.57 3.02 -31.54
CA ILE A 107 12.20 1.74 -31.17
C ILE A 107 13.65 1.70 -31.65
N GLU A 108 13.92 2.10 -32.89
CA GLU A 108 15.27 2.12 -33.45
C GLU A 108 16.20 3.04 -32.65
N VAL A 109 15.73 4.23 -32.26
CA VAL A 109 16.48 5.17 -31.42
C VAL A 109 16.81 4.54 -30.06
N LEU A 110 15.84 3.92 -29.40
CA LEU A 110 16.02 3.28 -28.09
C LEU A 110 17.00 2.11 -28.14
N VAL A 111 16.94 1.27 -29.18
CA VAL A 111 17.87 0.15 -29.38
C VAL A 111 19.29 0.68 -29.58
N LYS A 112 19.49 1.64 -30.49
CA LYS A 112 20.81 2.24 -30.75
C LYS A 112 21.40 2.93 -29.52
N ALA A 113 20.58 3.66 -28.77
CA ALA A 113 21.02 4.30 -27.51
C ALA A 113 21.42 3.25 -26.47
N SER A 114 20.62 2.20 -26.30
CA SER A 114 20.92 1.10 -25.36
C SER A 114 22.21 0.37 -25.69
N GLU A 115 22.48 0.12 -26.98
CA GLU A 115 23.77 -0.45 -27.41
C GLU A 115 24.95 0.46 -27.06
N ARG A 116 24.81 1.78 -27.25
CA ARG A 116 25.86 2.74 -26.88
C ARG A 116 26.07 2.80 -25.37
N PHE A 117 24.99 2.80 -24.59
CA PHE A 117 25.06 2.72 -23.13
C PHE A 117 25.77 1.45 -22.66
N ALA A 118 25.46 0.30 -23.25
CA ALA A 118 26.11 -0.96 -22.94
C ALA A 118 27.62 -0.93 -23.27
N ARG A 119 28.00 -0.43 -24.46
CA ARG A 119 29.42 -0.28 -24.86
C ARG A 119 30.20 0.63 -23.91
N ASN A 120 29.56 1.71 -23.45
CA ASN A 120 30.18 2.71 -22.58
C ASN A 120 30.00 2.40 -21.08
N ARG A 121 29.33 1.29 -20.72
CA ARG A 121 28.98 0.91 -19.34
C ARG A 121 28.20 2.00 -18.59
N ILE A 122 27.30 2.69 -19.28
CA ILE A 122 26.41 3.70 -18.71
C ILE A 122 25.11 3.02 -18.26
N GLY A 123 24.70 3.24 -17.01
CA GLY A 123 23.41 2.77 -16.49
C GLY A 123 22.30 3.74 -16.87
N ALA A 124 21.25 3.24 -17.51
CA ALA A 124 20.09 4.04 -17.92
C ALA A 124 18.79 3.34 -17.51
N ILE A 125 17.80 4.13 -17.07
CA ILE A 125 16.44 3.67 -16.78
C ILE A 125 15.48 4.53 -17.62
N ILE A 126 14.81 3.90 -18.56
CA ILE A 126 13.84 4.54 -19.45
C ILE A 126 12.49 3.88 -19.21
N VAL A 127 11.47 4.68 -18.88
CA VAL A 127 10.10 4.22 -18.62
C VAL A 127 9.17 4.83 -19.66
N TRP A 128 8.30 4.00 -20.23
CA TRP A 128 7.29 4.43 -21.21
C TRP A 128 5.91 4.36 -20.58
N GLU A 129 5.16 5.47 -20.62
CA GLU A 129 3.78 5.53 -20.13
C GLU A 129 2.86 4.71 -21.04
N GLN A 130 2.08 3.80 -20.45
CA GLN A 130 1.06 3.01 -21.14
C GLN A 130 -0.34 3.49 -20.69
N ASP A 131 -1.26 2.57 -20.40
CA ASP A 131 -2.62 2.93 -19.96
C ASP A 131 -2.65 3.58 -18.57
N THR A 132 -1.65 3.27 -17.73
CA THR A 132 -1.51 3.88 -16.40
C THR A 132 -0.56 5.06 -16.50
N GLY A 133 -1.07 6.25 -16.25
CA GLY A 133 -0.28 7.47 -16.31
C GLY A 133 0.83 7.53 -15.26
N LEU A 134 1.93 8.19 -15.61
CA LEU A 134 3.10 8.32 -14.73
C LEU A 134 3.10 9.60 -13.89
N ASN A 135 1.96 10.31 -13.84
CA ASN A 135 1.80 11.61 -13.17
C ASN A 135 2.33 11.64 -11.72
N ASP A 136 2.09 10.57 -10.95
CA ASP A 136 2.57 10.46 -9.56
C ASP A 136 4.10 10.49 -9.42
N TYR A 137 4.85 10.21 -10.50
CA TYR A 137 6.31 10.23 -10.54
C TYR A 137 6.87 11.49 -11.20
N LEU A 138 6.07 12.19 -12.03
CA LEU A 138 6.50 13.38 -12.78
C LEU A 138 6.85 14.56 -11.85
N ASP A 139 6.21 14.66 -10.69
CA ASP A 139 6.45 15.74 -9.70
C ASP A 139 7.91 15.81 -9.20
N THR A 140 8.67 14.73 -9.36
CA THR A 140 10.09 14.67 -8.96
C THR A 140 11.07 14.99 -10.09
N GLY A 141 10.58 15.08 -11.33
CA GLY A 141 11.39 15.27 -12.53
C GLY A 141 11.36 16.70 -13.09
N LEU A 142 12.06 16.89 -14.20
CA LEU A 142 11.95 18.08 -15.03
C LEU A 142 11.16 17.73 -16.30
N GLU A 143 10.02 18.38 -16.50
CA GLU A 143 9.23 18.20 -17.72
C GLU A 143 9.97 18.77 -18.92
N MET A 144 10.15 17.95 -19.96
CA MET A 144 10.89 18.31 -21.18
C MET A 144 10.08 17.90 -22.41
N SER A 145 9.67 18.87 -23.22
CA SER A 145 9.00 18.63 -24.50
C SER A 145 10.02 18.59 -25.64
N VAL A 146 10.69 17.45 -25.81
CA VAL A 146 11.79 17.29 -26.78
C VAL A 146 11.53 16.09 -27.69
N GLU A 147 11.92 16.19 -28.97
CA GLU A 147 11.89 15.06 -29.89
C GLU A 147 12.97 14.03 -29.48
N LEU A 148 12.59 12.77 -29.37
CA LEU A 148 13.49 11.71 -28.93
C LEU A 148 14.64 11.52 -29.93
N SER A 149 15.88 11.65 -29.43
CA SER A 149 17.09 11.38 -30.21
C SER A 149 18.13 10.64 -29.37
N ILE A 150 19.07 9.97 -30.04
CA ILE A 150 20.15 9.23 -29.37
C ILE A 150 21.01 10.20 -28.55
N ASP A 151 21.37 11.35 -29.14
CA ASP A 151 22.24 12.33 -28.50
C ASP A 151 21.59 12.95 -27.26
N PHE A 152 20.26 13.13 -27.27
CA PHE A 152 19.51 13.58 -26.10
C PHE A 152 19.53 12.55 -24.97
N LEU A 153 19.29 11.28 -25.28
CA LEU A 153 19.37 10.20 -24.28
C LEU A 153 20.79 10.09 -23.71
N GLU A 154 21.82 10.21 -24.55
CA GLU A 154 23.20 10.26 -24.08
C GLU A 154 23.48 11.43 -23.15
N THR A 155 22.90 12.59 -23.43
CA THR A 155 23.05 13.77 -22.58
C THR A 155 22.41 13.57 -21.21
N ILE A 156 21.22 12.96 -21.15
CA ILE A 156 20.52 12.71 -19.87
C ILE A 156 21.26 11.69 -19.00
N PHE A 157 21.78 10.62 -19.60
CA PHE A 157 22.43 9.53 -18.86
C PHE A 157 23.95 9.67 -18.79
N PHE A 158 24.51 10.81 -19.21
CA PHE A 158 25.94 11.07 -19.08
C PHE A 158 26.32 11.14 -17.58
N PRO A 159 27.37 10.43 -17.12
CA PRO A 159 27.81 10.42 -15.72
C PRO A 159 28.34 11.77 -15.18
#